data_AF-A0A226DHQ0-F1
#
_entry.id   AF-A0A226DHQ0-F1
#
_cell.length_a   1.000
_cell.length_b   1.000
_cell.length_c   1.000
_cell.angle_alpha   90.00
_cell.angle_beta   90.00
_cell.angle_gamma   90.00
#
_symmetry.space_group_name_H-M   'P 1'
#
loop_
_entity.id
_entity.type
_entity.pdbx_description
1 polymer ?
#
loop_
_entity_poly.entity_id
_entity_poly.type
_entity_poly.pdbx_seq_one_letter_code
_entity_poly.pdbx_strand_id
1 'polypeptide(L)'
;MIQSNASYVHAIDTNGHCNNIYSEENCVGQFIRLHPSLWYQSVLSMAAHRWDDDALVANEKMIVGSIGPCLGKCDPQNWAGMMRDVPTSVTLYYAVDYTEDNYPLSISGMQCITTPPFRWWKSIKISGTATTTCVEFHDGATCGGNSVQLRPGYLYLHRLFFWASMLGKILPFMSNRSHFADILAHRSWTTYQRRLKQPPRQS
;
A
#
# COMPACT_ATOMS: atom_id res chain seq x y z
N MET A 1 -19.04 10.46 3.61
CA MET A 1 -19.39 11.21 4.85
C MET A 1 -18.37 10.91 5.94
N ILE A 2 -17.89 11.91 6.71
CA ILE A 2 -16.99 11.69 7.86
C ILE A 2 -17.85 11.70 9.12
N GLN A 3 -17.85 10.62 9.89
CA GLN A 3 -18.58 10.56 11.16
C GLN A 3 -17.57 10.73 12.30
N SER A 4 -17.60 11.90 12.97
CA SER A 4 -16.67 12.25 14.04
C SER A 4 -17.41 12.70 15.29
N ASN A 5 -17.05 12.14 16.44
CA ASN A 5 -17.14 12.86 17.71
C ASN A 5 -15.77 13.55 17.89
N ALA A 6 -15.78 14.83 18.26
CA ALA A 6 -14.64 15.75 18.24
C ALA A 6 -13.27 15.05 18.44
N SER A 7 -12.38 15.20 17.45
CA SER A 7 -10.99 14.68 17.34
C SER A 7 -10.74 13.23 16.89
N TYR A 8 -11.76 12.38 16.70
CA TYR A 8 -11.53 11.01 16.22
C TYR A 8 -12.43 10.63 15.05
N VAL A 9 -11.80 10.15 13.97
CA VAL A 9 -12.48 9.64 12.79
C VAL A 9 -12.60 8.13 12.91
N HIS A 10 -13.82 7.62 13.14
CA HIS A 10 -14.07 6.18 13.26
C HIS A 10 -14.19 5.49 11.89
N ALA A 11 -14.67 6.24 10.90
CA ALA A 11 -14.89 5.76 9.56
C ALA A 11 -14.77 6.89 8.54
N ILE A 12 -14.28 6.54 7.35
CA ILE A 12 -14.26 7.42 6.19
C ILE A 12 -15.02 6.73 5.08
N ASP A 13 -16.15 7.31 4.71
CA ASP A 13 -16.85 6.96 3.49
C ASP A 13 -16.31 7.80 2.33
N THR A 14 -15.70 7.08 1.39
CA THR A 14 -15.00 7.57 0.21
C THR A 14 -15.88 7.60 -1.04
N ASN A 15 -17.10 7.03 -0.97
CA ASN A 15 -18.01 6.86 -2.10
C ASN A 15 -17.34 6.19 -3.32
N GLY A 16 -16.41 5.25 -3.08
CA GLY A 16 -15.68 4.56 -4.15
C GLY A 16 -14.59 5.40 -4.83
N HIS A 17 -14.29 6.60 -4.34
CA HIS A 17 -13.20 7.44 -4.86
C HIS A 17 -11.89 7.23 -4.11
N CYS A 18 -10.79 7.27 -4.85
CA CYS A 18 -9.45 7.30 -4.25
C CYS A 18 -9.26 8.60 -3.45
N ASN A 19 -8.80 8.49 -2.20
CA ASN A 19 -8.50 9.62 -1.34
C ASN A 19 -7.13 9.45 -0.66
N ASN A 20 -6.42 10.55 -0.45
CA ASN A 20 -5.24 10.59 0.41
C ASN A 20 -5.64 11.21 1.76
N ILE A 21 -5.23 10.58 2.86
CA ILE A 21 -5.48 11.09 4.22
C ILE A 21 -4.18 11.57 4.82
N TYR A 22 -4.13 12.83 5.21
CA TYR A 22 -2.97 13.50 5.79
C TYR A 22 -3.16 13.66 7.29
N SER A 23 -2.07 13.53 8.05
CA SER A 23 -2.07 13.87 9.48
C SER A 23 -2.07 15.38 9.74
N GLU A 24 -1.63 16.16 8.75
CA GLU A 24 -1.55 17.63 8.80
C GLU A 24 -2.71 18.28 8.03
N GLU A 25 -2.94 19.56 8.29
CA GLU A 25 -3.93 20.37 7.57
C GLU A 25 -3.46 20.70 6.14
N ASN A 26 -4.36 21.17 5.27
CA ASN A 26 -4.03 21.67 3.92
C ASN A 26 -3.39 20.67 2.94
N CYS A 27 -3.61 19.37 3.13
CA CYS A 27 -3.11 18.28 2.27
C CYS A 27 -1.58 18.27 2.12
N VAL A 28 -0.86 18.67 3.17
CA VAL A 28 0.60 18.68 3.19
C VAL A 28 1.15 17.54 4.03
N GLY A 29 2.42 17.22 3.81
CA GLY A 29 3.12 16.20 4.56
C GLY A 29 2.72 14.79 4.17
N GLN A 30 2.77 13.88 5.15
CA GLN A 30 2.59 12.45 4.93
C GLN A 30 1.12 12.11 4.75
N PHE A 31 0.84 11.10 3.91
CA PHE A 31 -0.51 10.56 3.79
C PHE A 31 -0.57 9.05 3.66
N ILE A 32 -1.75 8.52 3.98
CA ILE A 32 -2.18 7.17 3.64
C ILE A 32 -3.11 7.25 2.44
N ARG A 33 -2.79 6.49 1.40
CA ARG A 33 -3.68 6.36 0.24
C ARG A 33 -4.77 5.34 0.52
N LEU A 34 -6.02 5.78 0.51
CA LEU A 34 -7.18 4.91 0.48
C LEU A 34 -7.66 4.76 -0.96
N HIS A 35 -7.74 3.51 -1.41
CA HIS A 35 -8.26 3.21 -2.74
C HIS A 35 -9.50 2.31 -2.63
N PRO A 36 -10.66 2.82 -2.19
CA PRO A 36 -11.84 1.98 -2.00
C PRO A 36 -12.15 1.14 -3.25
N SER A 37 -12.58 -0.10 -3.02
CA SER A 37 -13.11 -0.93 -4.11
C SER A 37 -14.61 -0.69 -4.28
N LEU A 38 -15.17 -1.20 -5.38
CA LEU A 38 -16.62 -1.17 -5.64
C LEU A 38 -17.47 -1.69 -4.47
N TRP A 39 -16.89 -2.57 -3.65
CA TRP A 39 -17.57 -3.29 -2.57
C TRP A 39 -17.27 -2.73 -1.18
N TYR A 40 -16.20 -1.94 -1.05
CA TYR A 40 -15.77 -1.33 0.20
C TYR A 40 -15.62 0.18 -0.01
N GLN A 41 -16.75 0.87 -0.05
CA GLN A 41 -16.82 2.34 -0.21
C GLN A 41 -16.49 3.07 1.10
N SER A 42 -16.47 2.36 2.22
CA SER A 42 -16.13 2.90 3.53
C SER A 42 -14.99 2.12 4.16
N VAL A 43 -14.06 2.85 4.77
CA VAL A 43 -13.04 2.30 5.65
C VAL A 43 -13.59 2.35 7.07
N LEU A 44 -13.77 1.18 7.67
CA LEU A 44 -14.31 0.98 9.01
C LEU A 44 -13.18 0.60 9.95
N SER A 45 -13.02 1.29 11.08
CA SER A 45 -11.86 1.14 11.98
C SER A 45 -10.57 1.67 11.35
N MET A 46 -10.31 2.95 11.60
CA MET A 46 -9.11 3.69 11.21
C MET A 46 -7.87 3.30 12.05
N ALA A 47 -7.75 2.03 12.42
CA ALA A 47 -6.68 1.48 13.23
C ALA A 47 -5.48 1.09 12.34
N ALA A 48 -4.39 1.83 12.46
CA ALA A 48 -3.13 1.54 11.79
C ALA A 48 -2.36 0.42 12.50
N HIS A 49 -1.66 -0.39 11.71
CA HIS A 49 -0.77 -1.44 12.21
C HIS A 49 0.61 -1.20 11.60
N ARG A 50 1.63 -1.09 12.46
CA ARG A 50 3.04 -1.02 12.03
C ARG A 50 3.90 -1.94 12.86
N TRP A 51 5.04 -2.30 12.31
CA TRP A 51 6.07 -3.03 13.03
C TRP A 51 7.17 -2.05 13.43
N ASP A 52 7.53 -2.08 14.70
CA ASP A 52 8.68 -1.39 15.26
C ASP A 52 9.71 -2.48 15.59
N ASP A 53 10.65 -2.68 14.69
CA ASP A 53 11.51 -3.86 14.64
C ASP A 53 10.69 -5.18 14.65
N ASP A 54 10.64 -5.84 15.80
CA ASP A 54 9.90 -7.10 16.01
C ASP A 54 8.66 -6.95 16.91
N ALA A 55 8.33 -5.72 17.30
CA ALA A 55 7.10 -5.43 18.04
C ALA A 55 6.00 -4.96 17.10
N LEU A 56 4.84 -5.62 17.16
CA LEU A 56 3.63 -5.14 16.48
C LEU A 56 3.01 -4.00 17.30
N VAL A 57 2.99 -2.80 16.72
CA VAL A 57 2.17 -1.69 17.21
C VAL A 57 0.82 -1.79 16.51
N ALA A 58 -0.17 -2.36 17.22
CA ALA A 58 -1.53 -2.51 16.75
C ALA A 58 -2.45 -1.41 17.32
N ASN A 59 -3.59 -1.18 16.66
CA ASN A 59 -4.60 -0.20 17.08
C ASN A 59 -4.06 1.22 17.22
N GLU A 60 -3.04 1.57 16.42
CA GLU A 60 -2.51 2.93 16.40
C GLU A 60 -3.60 3.87 15.86
N LYS A 61 -3.94 4.89 16.65
CA LYS A 61 -4.99 5.84 16.29
C LYS A 61 -4.51 6.69 15.14
N MET A 62 -5.22 6.63 14.02
CA MET A 62 -4.92 7.49 12.89
C MET A 62 -5.40 8.92 13.15
N ILE A 63 -4.48 9.87 13.01
CA ILE A 63 -4.79 11.31 13.07
C ILE A 63 -5.12 11.79 11.66
N VAL A 64 -6.24 12.50 11.52
CA VAL A 64 -6.71 13.05 10.25
C VAL A 64 -6.73 14.57 10.35
N GLY A 65 -5.74 15.23 9.75
CA GLY A 65 -5.67 16.68 9.63
C GLY A 65 -6.32 17.20 8.33
N SER A 66 -6.24 16.44 7.24
CA SER A 66 -6.92 16.77 5.98
C SER A 66 -7.10 15.56 5.07
N ILE A 67 -8.02 15.67 4.11
CA ILE A 67 -8.27 14.66 3.08
C ILE A 67 -8.17 15.33 1.72
N GLY A 68 -7.36 14.77 0.84
CA GLY A 68 -7.09 15.32 -0.48
C GLY A 68 -7.29 14.31 -1.61
N PRO A 69 -7.28 14.77 -2.87
CA PRO A 69 -7.39 13.88 -4.02
C PRO A 69 -6.20 12.92 -4.11
N CYS A 70 -6.41 11.74 -4.69
CA CYS A 70 -5.30 10.87 -5.00
C CYS A 70 -4.39 11.47 -6.08
N LEU A 71 -3.14 11.73 -5.71
CA LEU A 71 -2.10 12.05 -6.66
C LEU A 71 -1.73 10.83 -7.51
N GLY A 72 -1.11 11.03 -8.68
CA GLY A 72 -0.62 9.93 -9.54
C GLY A 72 0.35 8.97 -8.80
N LYS A 73 0.61 7.79 -9.37
CA LYS A 73 1.50 6.77 -8.77
C LYS A 73 2.85 7.35 -8.35
N CYS A 74 3.26 7.08 -7.11
CA CYS A 74 4.60 7.40 -6.56
C CYS A 74 5.08 8.82 -6.90
N ASP A 75 4.27 9.85 -6.64
CA ASP A 75 4.73 11.23 -6.78
C ASP A 75 5.98 11.42 -5.91
N PRO A 76 7.14 11.78 -6.51
CA PRO A 76 8.40 11.96 -5.81
C PRO A 76 8.26 12.88 -4.58
N GLN A 77 7.39 13.89 -4.59
CA GLN A 77 7.17 14.78 -3.44
C GLN A 77 6.80 14.01 -2.15
N ASN A 78 6.24 12.81 -2.28
CA ASN A 78 5.84 11.92 -1.18
C ASN A 78 6.99 11.05 -0.63
N TRP A 79 8.22 11.30 -1.08
CA TRP A 79 9.43 10.52 -0.80
C TRP A 79 10.58 11.42 -0.34
N ALA A 80 10.31 12.70 -0.08
CA ALA A 80 11.28 13.60 0.51
C ALA A 80 11.76 13.00 1.84
N GLY A 81 13.06 12.68 1.92
CA GLY A 81 13.66 12.05 3.10
C GLY A 81 13.80 10.52 3.07
N MET A 82 13.29 9.82 2.04
CA MET A 82 13.50 8.36 1.93
C MET A 82 14.97 8.03 1.63
N MET A 83 15.57 7.16 2.45
CA MET A 83 16.90 6.60 2.19
C MET A 83 16.87 5.69 0.96
N ARG A 84 17.87 5.86 0.09
CA ARG A 84 17.82 5.39 -1.31
C ARG A 84 18.22 3.92 -1.49
N ASP A 85 18.92 3.36 -0.50
CA ASP A 85 19.64 2.10 -0.62
C ASP A 85 19.43 1.16 0.59
N VAL A 86 18.38 1.38 1.37
CA VAL A 86 18.04 0.49 2.49
C VAL A 86 17.18 -0.65 1.94
N PRO A 87 17.65 -1.91 1.98
CA PRO A 87 16.83 -3.05 1.63
C PRO A 87 15.59 -3.07 2.53
N THR A 88 14.42 -3.22 1.92
CA THR A 88 13.18 -3.39 2.66
C THR A 88 12.93 -4.87 2.87
N SER A 89 12.88 -5.29 4.13
CA SER A 89 12.32 -6.59 4.48
C SER A 89 10.79 -6.54 4.38
N VAL A 90 10.24 -7.48 3.64
CA VAL A 90 8.81 -7.72 3.49
C VAL A 90 8.54 -9.17 3.86
N THR A 91 7.56 -9.44 4.71
CA THR A 91 7.14 -10.82 5.01
C THR A 91 5.69 -10.97 4.62
N LEU A 92 5.41 -11.91 3.73
CA LEU A 92 4.06 -12.27 3.33
C LEU A 92 3.58 -13.46 4.17
N TYR A 93 2.36 -13.42 4.66
CA TYR A 93 1.79 -14.47 5.52
C TYR A 93 0.59 -15.12 4.85
N TYR A 94 0.45 -16.43 5.09
CA TYR A 94 -0.70 -17.21 4.62
C TYR A 94 -1.95 -17.00 5.48
N ALA A 95 -1.79 -16.49 6.69
CA ALA A 95 -2.88 -16.15 7.59
C ALA A 95 -3.07 -14.64 7.75
N VAL A 96 -4.24 -14.28 8.27
CA VAL A 96 -4.50 -12.92 8.76
C VAL A 96 -3.69 -12.68 10.04
N ASP A 97 -3.57 -11.43 10.47
CA ASP A 97 -3.00 -11.09 11.78
C ASP A 97 -1.54 -11.57 11.99
N TYR A 98 -0.80 -11.75 10.88
CA TYR A 98 0.62 -12.09 10.85
C TYR A 98 0.97 -13.44 11.49
N THR A 99 0.05 -14.40 11.45
CA THR A 99 0.25 -15.74 12.01
C THR A 99 0.67 -16.75 10.94
N GLU A 100 1.06 -17.94 11.40
CA GLU A 100 1.36 -19.12 10.57
C GLU A 100 2.59 -18.98 9.65
N ASP A 101 2.68 -19.88 8.68
CA ASP A 101 3.71 -19.92 7.66
C ASP A 101 3.83 -18.57 6.95
N ASN A 102 5.06 -18.25 6.56
CA ASN A 102 5.37 -16.98 5.94
C ASN A 102 6.49 -17.10 4.91
N TYR A 103 6.58 -16.07 4.07
CA TYR A 103 7.57 -15.96 3.02
C TYR A 103 8.32 -14.63 3.17
N PRO A 104 9.52 -14.65 3.77
CA PRO A 104 10.34 -13.46 3.90
C PRO A 104 10.99 -13.10 2.56
N LEU A 105 10.96 -11.82 2.25
CA LEU A 105 11.49 -11.19 1.06
C LEU A 105 12.39 -10.03 1.47
N SER A 106 13.49 -9.84 0.75
CA SER A 106 14.32 -8.63 0.85
C SER A 106 14.31 -7.95 -0.51
N ILE A 107 13.77 -6.74 -0.57
CA ILE A 107 13.59 -5.98 -1.81
C ILE A 107 14.47 -4.73 -1.74
N SER A 108 15.36 -4.55 -2.71
CA SER A 108 16.21 -3.37 -2.79
C SER A 108 15.87 -2.48 -3.96
N GLY A 109 15.86 -1.15 -3.74
CA GLY A 109 15.74 -0.16 -4.80
C GLY A 109 14.46 -0.31 -5.65
N MET A 110 14.63 -0.66 -6.93
CA MET A 110 13.53 -0.89 -7.89
C MET A 110 13.31 -2.35 -8.27
N GLN A 111 13.82 -3.25 -7.42
CA GLN A 111 13.72 -4.67 -7.67
C GLN A 111 12.27 -5.10 -7.73
N CYS A 112 11.99 -5.93 -8.74
CA CYS A 112 10.72 -6.54 -9.02
C CYS A 112 10.85 -8.03 -8.69
N ILE A 113 10.14 -8.52 -7.68
CA ILE A 113 10.30 -9.88 -7.15
C ILE A 113 8.98 -10.64 -7.27
N THR A 114 8.97 -11.64 -8.16
CA THR A 114 7.84 -12.56 -8.33
C THR A 114 7.61 -13.31 -7.03
N THR A 115 6.41 -13.18 -6.48
CA THR A 115 6.04 -13.95 -5.30
C THR A 115 5.81 -15.42 -5.71
N PRO A 116 6.03 -16.39 -4.80
CA PRO A 116 5.72 -17.78 -5.08
C PRO A 116 4.28 -17.93 -5.59
N PRO A 117 4.02 -18.85 -6.54
CA PRO A 117 2.69 -19.09 -7.06
C PRO A 117 1.82 -19.66 -5.93
N PHE A 118 1.10 -18.78 -5.25
CA PHE A 118 0.23 -19.15 -4.15
C PHE A 118 -1.14 -18.50 -4.31
N ARG A 119 -2.16 -19.22 -3.87
CA ARG A 119 -3.54 -18.75 -3.86
C ARG A 119 -3.75 -17.81 -2.67
N TRP A 120 -3.18 -16.61 -2.66
CA TRP A 120 -3.53 -15.50 -1.75
C TRP A 120 -2.68 -15.36 -0.46
N TRP A 121 -1.99 -14.22 -0.37
CA TRP A 121 -1.38 -13.71 0.86
C TRP A 121 -2.46 -12.98 1.69
N LYS A 122 -2.56 -13.29 2.98
CA LYS A 122 -3.64 -12.76 3.85
C LYS A 122 -3.18 -11.61 4.74
N SER A 123 -1.89 -11.51 5.01
CA SER A 123 -1.30 -10.34 5.68
C SER A 123 0.14 -10.08 5.22
N ILE A 124 0.62 -8.87 5.48
CA ILE A 124 1.96 -8.41 5.07
C ILE A 124 2.63 -7.62 6.20
N LYS A 125 3.85 -8.00 6.57
CA LYS A 125 4.77 -7.19 7.37
C LYS A 125 5.70 -6.44 6.43
N ILE A 126 5.84 -5.14 6.64
CA ILE A 126 6.77 -4.28 5.90
C ILE A 126 7.65 -3.59 6.93
N SER A 127 8.96 -3.71 6.78
CA SER A 127 9.94 -3.03 7.65
C SER A 127 10.07 -1.54 7.35
N GLY A 128 10.60 -0.80 8.32
CA GLY A 128 10.74 0.65 8.26
C GLY A 128 9.45 1.38 8.61
N THR A 129 9.27 2.57 8.06
CA THR A 129 8.17 3.48 8.38
C THR A 129 7.41 3.91 7.14
N ALA A 130 6.26 4.56 7.33
CA ALA A 130 5.50 5.19 6.25
C ALA A 130 6.32 6.22 5.45
N THR A 131 7.38 6.78 6.04
CA THR A 131 8.25 7.78 5.39
C THR A 131 9.52 7.23 4.80
N THR A 132 9.91 6.00 5.13
CA THR A 132 11.15 5.40 4.63
C THR A 132 10.91 4.31 3.60
N THR A 133 9.71 3.72 3.59
CA THR A 133 9.40 2.51 2.84
C THR A 133 8.10 2.64 2.05
N CYS A 134 8.11 2.16 0.80
CA CYS A 134 6.89 2.00 0.03
C CYS A 134 7.03 0.83 -0.95
N VAL A 135 6.10 -0.10 -0.86
CA VAL A 135 6.04 -1.32 -1.65
C VAL A 135 4.82 -1.27 -2.55
N GLU A 136 4.99 -1.64 -3.81
CA GLU A 136 3.90 -1.82 -4.76
C GLU A 136 3.59 -3.31 -4.86
N PHE A 137 2.31 -3.66 -4.65
CA PHE A 137 1.81 -5.00 -4.91
C PHE A 137 1.03 -4.99 -6.22
N HIS A 138 1.45 -5.81 -7.17
CA HIS A 138 1.00 -5.80 -8.55
C HIS A 138 0.24 -7.06 -8.92
N ASP A 139 -0.69 -6.92 -9.85
CA ASP A 139 -1.55 -8.00 -10.33
C ASP A 139 -0.97 -8.84 -11.49
N GLY A 140 0.29 -8.63 -11.84
CA GLY A 140 0.97 -9.36 -12.91
C GLY A 140 2.48 -9.49 -12.72
N ALA A 141 3.05 -10.61 -13.16
CA ALA A 141 4.40 -11.12 -12.86
C ALA A 141 5.63 -10.28 -13.28
N THR A 142 5.46 -9.05 -13.77
CA THR A 142 6.55 -8.23 -14.33
C THR A 142 6.60 -6.82 -13.75
N CYS A 143 5.89 -6.59 -12.65
CA CYS A 143 5.63 -5.28 -12.03
C CYS A 143 5.06 -4.26 -13.02
N GLY A 144 4.43 -4.76 -14.08
CA GLY A 144 3.55 -4.02 -14.96
C GLY A 144 2.12 -4.01 -14.42
N GLY A 145 1.21 -3.37 -15.15
CA GLY A 145 -0.22 -3.44 -14.86
C GLY A 145 -0.68 -2.64 -13.64
N ASN A 146 -1.72 -3.17 -13.00
CA ASN A 146 -2.36 -2.53 -11.86
C ASN A 146 -1.55 -2.80 -10.60
N SER A 147 -1.50 -1.80 -9.72
CA SER A 147 -0.78 -1.92 -8.47
C SER A 147 -1.43 -1.14 -7.36
N VAL A 148 -1.23 -1.63 -6.14
CA VAL A 148 -1.59 -0.95 -4.90
C VAL A 148 -0.32 -0.62 -4.14
N GLN A 149 -0.29 0.56 -3.53
CA GLN A 149 0.86 1.04 -2.77
C GLN A 149 0.61 0.78 -1.30
N LEU A 150 1.55 0.09 -0.66
CA LEU A 150 1.50 -0.29 0.73
C LEU A 150 2.73 0.30 1.44
N ARG A 151 2.49 0.87 2.62
CA ARG A 151 3.55 1.38 3.49
C ARG A 151 3.32 0.87 4.92
N PRO A 152 4.38 0.75 5.74
CA PRO A 152 4.20 0.48 7.17
C PRO A 152 3.20 1.47 7.79
N GLY A 153 2.30 0.98 8.65
CA GLY A 153 1.25 1.82 9.28
C GLY A 153 -0.01 1.99 8.45
N TYR A 154 -0.09 1.44 7.23
CA TYR A 154 -1.34 1.44 6.48
C TYR A 154 -2.41 0.57 7.16
N LEU A 155 -3.69 0.92 6.91
CA LEU A 155 -4.83 0.17 7.43
C LEU A 155 -4.86 -1.24 6.83
N TYR A 156 -5.40 -2.21 7.56
CA TYR A 156 -5.65 -3.58 7.08
C TYR A 156 -4.45 -4.34 6.51
N LEU A 157 -3.20 -4.01 6.84
CA LEU A 157 -2.06 -4.85 6.45
C LEU A 157 -2.13 -6.27 7.05
N HIS A 158 -2.84 -6.41 8.17
CA HIS A 158 -3.19 -7.70 8.80
C HIS A 158 -4.30 -8.47 8.05
N ARG A 159 -4.97 -7.84 7.06
CA ARG A 159 -6.07 -8.38 6.26
C ARG A 159 -5.98 -7.86 4.81
N LEU A 160 -4.97 -8.33 4.10
CA LEU A 160 -4.62 -7.88 2.74
C LEU A 160 -5.77 -7.98 1.72
N PHE A 161 -6.76 -8.84 1.95
CA PHE A 161 -7.91 -8.98 1.04
C PHE A 161 -8.67 -7.65 0.84
N PHE A 162 -8.67 -6.75 1.84
CA PHE A 162 -9.26 -5.42 1.71
C PHE A 162 -8.55 -4.61 0.63
N TRP A 163 -7.23 -4.75 0.50
CA TRP A 163 -6.42 -4.12 -0.55
C TRP A 163 -6.52 -4.85 -1.90
N ALA A 164 -6.60 -6.18 -1.90
CA ALA A 164 -6.77 -6.96 -3.13
C ALA A 164 -8.08 -6.60 -3.87
N SER A 165 -9.14 -6.33 -3.11
CA SER A 165 -10.42 -5.86 -3.66
C SER A 165 -10.28 -4.55 -4.45
N MET A 166 -9.30 -3.71 -4.10
CA MET A 166 -9.03 -2.38 -4.67
C MET A 166 -8.36 -2.44 -6.04
N LEU A 167 -7.79 -3.59 -6.43
CA LEU A 167 -7.21 -3.81 -7.76
C LEU A 167 -8.27 -4.14 -8.82
N GLY A 168 -9.57 -4.00 -8.50
CA GLY A 168 -10.67 -4.21 -9.44
C GLY A 168 -10.94 -5.69 -9.78
N LYS A 169 -10.26 -6.62 -9.11
CA LYS A 169 -10.41 -8.06 -9.32
C LYS A 169 -11.01 -8.71 -8.08
N ILE A 170 -12.31 -8.56 -7.83
CA ILE A 170 -12.99 -9.48 -6.90
C ILE A 170 -13.37 -10.79 -7.60
N LEU A 171 -13.77 -10.73 -8.86
CA LEU A 171 -14.27 -11.92 -9.56
C LEU A 171 -13.18 -12.93 -9.99
N PRO A 172 -11.96 -12.52 -10.41
CA PRO A 172 -10.86 -13.47 -10.61
C PRO A 172 -10.14 -13.87 -9.31
N PHE A 173 -10.25 -13.10 -8.22
CA PHE A 173 -9.70 -13.48 -6.91
C PHE A 173 -10.54 -14.56 -6.21
N MET A 174 -11.86 -14.60 -6.45
CA MET A 174 -12.78 -15.57 -5.86
C MET A 174 -13.17 -16.73 -6.80
N SER A 175 -12.90 -16.64 -8.11
CA SER A 175 -13.26 -17.68 -9.07
C SER A 175 -12.08 -18.57 -9.43
N ASN A 176 -12.23 -19.83 -9.07
CA ASN A 176 -11.39 -20.97 -9.37
C ASN A 176 -11.04 -21.07 -10.87
N ARG A 177 -9.84 -20.65 -11.30
CA ARG A 177 -9.05 -21.22 -12.42
C ARG A 177 -7.68 -20.54 -12.58
N SER A 178 -6.63 -21.36 -12.43
CA SER A 178 -5.28 -21.26 -13.02
C SER A 178 -4.47 -19.95 -12.89
N HIS A 179 -3.42 -20.02 -12.06
CA HIS A 179 -2.19 -19.19 -12.12
C HIS A 179 -2.38 -17.67 -12.23
N PHE A 180 -2.67 -17.02 -11.10
CA PHE A 180 -2.31 -15.61 -10.93
C PHE A 180 -0.88 -15.52 -10.41
N ALA A 181 -0.08 -14.66 -11.04
CA ALA A 181 1.29 -14.39 -10.66
C ALA A 181 1.34 -12.99 -10.04
N ASP A 182 1.44 -12.96 -8.72
CA ASP A 182 1.55 -11.73 -7.96
C ASP A 182 3.02 -11.33 -7.86
N ILE A 183 3.28 -10.02 -7.85
CA ILE A 183 4.65 -9.51 -7.78
C ILE A 183 4.74 -8.28 -6.89
N LEU A 184 5.84 -8.18 -6.16
CA LEU A 184 6.17 -7.02 -5.34
C LEU A 184 7.29 -6.22 -5.99
N ALA A 185 7.13 -4.91 -6.04
CA ALA A 185 8.21 -3.99 -6.34
C ALA A 185 8.44 -3.05 -5.17
N HIS A 186 9.69 -2.77 -4.86
CA HIS A 186 10.04 -1.54 -4.16
C HIS A 186 10.29 -0.48 -5.22
N ARG A 187 10.01 0.81 -4.97
CA ARG A 187 10.41 1.88 -5.88
C ARG A 187 11.33 2.85 -5.18
N SER A 188 12.43 3.22 -5.83
CA SER A 188 13.33 4.29 -5.39
C SER A 188 13.32 5.47 -6.37
N TRP A 189 13.64 6.65 -5.85
CA TRP A 189 13.49 7.98 -6.48
C TRP A 189 14.15 8.13 -7.88
N THR A 190 15.25 7.44 -8.17
CA THR A 190 16.13 7.76 -9.31
C THR A 190 15.56 7.42 -10.68
N THR A 191 14.63 6.48 -10.78
CA THR A 191 14.18 5.99 -12.10
C THR A 191 12.95 6.71 -12.64
N TYR A 192 12.13 7.33 -11.78
CA TYR A 192 10.99 8.11 -12.22
C TYR A 192 11.45 9.40 -12.95
N GLN A 193 12.50 10.04 -12.43
CA GLN A 193 13.16 11.17 -13.08
C GLN A 193 13.79 10.81 -14.44
N ARG A 194 14.28 9.57 -14.65
CA ARG A 194 14.77 9.13 -15.97
C ARG A 194 13.66 8.97 -17.01
N ARG A 195 12.46 8.57 -16.61
CA ARG A 195 11.31 8.47 -17.54
C ARG A 195 10.69 9.83 -17.86
N LEU A 196 10.70 10.77 -16.91
CA LEU A 196 10.19 12.13 -17.14
C LEU A 196 11.16 13.05 -17.89
N LYS A 197 12.45 12.69 -18.00
CA LYS A 197 13.46 13.45 -18.75
C LYS A 197 13.73 12.94 -20.17
N GLN A 198 12.97 11.97 -20.68
CA GLN A 198 13.03 11.65 -22.11
C GLN A 198 12.07 12.56 -22.88
N PRO A 199 12.55 13.46 -23.75
CA PRO A 199 11.67 14.21 -24.64
C PRO A 199 10.88 13.22 -25.53
N PRO A 200 9.64 13.57 -25.94
CA PRO A 200 8.89 12.74 -26.86
C PRO A 200 9.73 12.52 -28.13
N ARG A 201 9.84 11.25 -28.57
CA ARG A 201 10.35 10.95 -29.91
C ARG A 201 9.42 11.64 -30.90
N GLN A 202 9.92 12.66 -31.58
CA GLN A 202 9.25 13.22 -32.74
C GLN A 202 9.30 12.14 -33.84
N SER A 203 8.13 11.73 -34.29
CA SER A 203 7.91 10.97 -35.52
C SER A 203 6.92 11.74 -36.38
#